data_AF-A0A0H3I143-F1
#
_entry.id   AF-A0A0H3I143-F1
#
_cell.length_a   1.000
_cell.length_b   1.000
_cell.length_c   1.000
_cell.angle_alpha   90.00
_cell.angle_beta   90.00
_cell.angle_gamma   90.00
#
_symmetry.space_group_name_H-M   'P 1'
#
loop_
_entity.id
_entity.type
_entity.pdbx_description
1 polymer ?
#
loop_
_entity_poly.entity_id
_entity_poly.type
_entity_poly.pdbx_seq_one_letter_code
_entity_poly.pdbx_strand_id
1 'polypeptide(L)'
;MRSLAIKIIKLNPDIAKVFSISYSHVFIDEFQDTRSDQYELIKLLFLNNKTILVAVGDINQSIMLWADACPTVFRDFQNDFLAKNKFLLKNYRSSKEIQDVLSCFISFIDSSHEPNMVKNKPENCSIHVYDNEYKEADDLVHKLKELIASGVNEKDICVLTKQQSSLYTSVLRDKLTQTGINNLDMTDLQDFLKEPLGRIFSSLFSIYTDKSHSSYREFCDLYLEVNNVSSGDEQEADLIRKLSYHLSESKSTLSVDSNADSIVSSINKTLKFIQIGKVVSKWGQYKSKSFRDKVWSNLEYHLRYTIDTTNSLSEASKMFRAENCVQLMNIHKCKGLEYKVVVFLGIEDQAFWKYSPENFEDKCAIYVALSRAKNKIIITTAKNREFRLNGRYDNRTSEYVKVKEIYNF
;
A
#
# COMPACT_ATOMS: atom_id res chain seq x y z
N MET A 1 -16.93 -10.45 -13.46
CA MET A 1 -16.54 -9.55 -14.57
C MET A 1 -15.54 -10.23 -15.52
N ARG A 2 -14.40 -10.75 -15.03
CA ARG A 2 -13.37 -11.44 -15.85
C ARG A 2 -13.87 -12.67 -16.62
N SER A 3 -14.64 -13.54 -15.97
CA SER A 3 -15.25 -14.71 -16.62
C SER A 3 -16.16 -14.35 -17.81
N LEU A 4 -16.88 -13.22 -17.72
CA LEU A 4 -17.70 -12.71 -18.81
C LEU A 4 -16.83 -12.17 -19.95
N ALA A 5 -15.76 -11.44 -19.66
CA ALA A 5 -14.83 -10.95 -20.67
C ALA A 5 -14.20 -12.11 -21.47
N ILE A 6 -13.72 -13.15 -20.77
CA ILE A 6 -13.21 -14.38 -21.39
C ILE A 6 -14.27 -15.02 -22.29
N LYS A 7 -15.52 -15.15 -21.79
CA LYS A 7 -16.62 -15.73 -22.57
C LYS A 7 -16.95 -14.91 -23.82
N ILE A 8 -16.97 -13.58 -23.71
CA ILE A 8 -17.25 -12.67 -24.83
C ILE A 8 -16.18 -12.82 -25.91
N ILE A 9 -14.90 -12.86 -25.55
CA ILE A 9 -13.80 -12.99 -26.51
C ILE A 9 -13.81 -14.37 -27.16
N LYS A 10 -14.07 -15.44 -26.41
CA LYS A 10 -14.21 -16.80 -26.97
C LYS A 10 -15.36 -16.90 -27.98
N LEU A 11 -16.46 -16.18 -27.75
CA LEU A 11 -17.61 -16.15 -28.66
C LEU A 11 -17.41 -15.20 -29.86
N ASN A 12 -16.52 -14.22 -29.75
CA ASN A 12 -16.29 -13.20 -30.77
C ASN A 12 -14.78 -12.99 -31.01
N PRO A 13 -14.12 -13.90 -31.75
CA PRO A 13 -12.66 -13.86 -31.94
C PRO A 13 -12.14 -12.57 -32.59
N ASP A 14 -12.97 -11.86 -33.37
CA ASP A 14 -12.59 -10.58 -33.98
C ASP A 14 -12.31 -9.48 -32.96
N ILE A 15 -12.85 -9.58 -31.73
CA ILE A 15 -12.51 -8.66 -30.65
C ILE A 15 -11.01 -8.74 -30.35
N ALA A 16 -10.41 -9.92 -30.31
CA ALA A 16 -8.97 -10.08 -30.07
C ALA A 16 -8.14 -9.36 -31.16
N LYS A 17 -8.59 -9.39 -32.42
CA LYS A 17 -7.93 -8.66 -33.52
C LYS A 17 -7.99 -7.15 -33.31
N VAL A 18 -9.11 -6.61 -32.82
CA VAL A 18 -9.22 -5.17 -32.52
C VAL A 18 -8.20 -4.76 -31.45
N PHE A 19 -8.02 -5.57 -30.41
CA PHE A 19 -7.00 -5.31 -29.39
C PHE A 19 -5.59 -5.38 -29.97
N SER A 20 -5.28 -6.37 -30.80
CA SER A 20 -3.94 -6.49 -31.37
C SER A 20 -3.57 -5.39 -32.38
N ILE A 21 -4.58 -4.80 -33.04
CA ILE A 21 -4.40 -3.61 -33.89
C ILE A 21 -4.25 -2.35 -33.05
N SER A 22 -5.04 -2.22 -31.98
CA SER A 22 -5.01 -1.05 -31.09
C SER A 22 -3.73 -0.96 -30.27
N TYR A 23 -3.22 -2.12 -29.82
CA TYR A 23 -2.05 -2.21 -28.96
C TYR A 23 -0.92 -2.93 -29.67
N SER A 24 0.05 -2.16 -30.16
CA SER A 24 1.28 -2.70 -30.71
C SER A 24 2.17 -3.33 -29.63
N HIS A 25 2.13 -2.79 -28.41
CA HIS A 25 2.91 -3.24 -27.26
C HIS A 25 2.04 -3.30 -26.01
N VAL A 26 2.22 -4.34 -25.22
CA VAL A 26 1.51 -4.53 -23.94
C VAL A 26 2.54 -4.89 -22.87
N PHE A 27 2.55 -4.11 -21.80
CA PHE A 27 3.41 -4.29 -20.63
C PHE A 27 2.57 -4.85 -19.49
N ILE A 28 3.05 -5.92 -18.88
CA ILE A 28 2.40 -6.59 -17.75
C ILE A 28 3.38 -6.53 -16.59
N ASP A 29 3.01 -5.80 -15.54
CA ASP A 29 3.80 -5.69 -14.31
C ASP A 29 3.27 -6.64 -13.24
N GLU A 30 4.09 -6.92 -12.21
CA GLU A 30 3.78 -7.85 -11.11
C GLU A 30 3.32 -9.23 -11.62
N PHE A 31 3.95 -9.73 -12.69
CA PHE A 31 3.47 -10.89 -13.43
C PHE A 31 3.36 -12.16 -12.57
N GLN A 32 4.17 -12.29 -11.52
CA GLN A 32 4.14 -13.39 -10.56
C GLN A 32 2.80 -13.54 -9.82
N ASP A 33 2.03 -12.46 -9.70
CA ASP A 33 0.72 -12.46 -9.04
C ASP A 33 -0.45 -12.69 -10.02
N THR A 34 -0.15 -12.97 -11.29
CA THR A 34 -1.17 -13.17 -12.32
C THR A 34 -1.95 -14.46 -12.07
N ARG A 35 -3.28 -14.34 -11.97
CA ARG A 35 -4.19 -15.48 -11.84
C ARG A 35 -4.35 -16.23 -13.17
N SER A 36 -4.73 -17.50 -13.10
CA SER A 36 -4.95 -18.33 -14.30
C SER A 36 -5.99 -17.74 -15.26
N ASP A 37 -7.02 -17.05 -14.75
CA ASP A 37 -8.04 -16.41 -15.59
C ASP A 37 -7.57 -15.09 -16.22
N GLN A 38 -6.69 -14.34 -15.55
CA GLN A 38 -6.01 -13.19 -16.15
C GLN A 38 -5.04 -13.64 -17.24
N TYR A 39 -4.28 -14.70 -16.98
CA TYR A 39 -3.37 -15.29 -17.96
C TYR A 39 -4.12 -15.83 -19.19
N GLU A 40 -5.25 -16.51 -19.00
CA GLU A 40 -6.13 -16.95 -20.09
C GLU A 40 -6.63 -15.76 -20.94
N LEU A 41 -6.99 -14.64 -20.31
CA LEU A 41 -7.39 -13.44 -21.03
C LEU A 41 -6.24 -12.89 -21.90
N ILE A 42 -5.02 -12.85 -21.37
CA ILE A 42 -3.81 -12.44 -22.10
C ILE A 42 -3.60 -13.34 -23.32
N LYS A 43 -3.70 -14.67 -23.15
CA LYS A 43 -3.61 -15.62 -24.26
C LYS A 43 -4.67 -15.38 -25.32
N LEU A 44 -5.93 -15.25 -24.94
CA LEU A 44 -7.02 -15.03 -25.90
C LEU A 44 -6.87 -13.74 -26.70
N LEU A 45 -6.32 -12.69 -26.09
CA LEU A 45 -6.14 -11.40 -26.75
C LEU A 45 -4.90 -11.37 -27.65
N PHE A 46 -3.80 -11.99 -27.24
CA PHE A 46 -2.48 -11.69 -27.81
C PHE A 46 -1.70 -12.90 -28.32
N LEU A 47 -2.07 -14.13 -27.94
CA LEU A 47 -1.40 -15.32 -28.45
C LEU A 47 -1.62 -15.43 -29.97
N ASN A 48 -0.55 -15.67 -30.73
CA ASN A 48 -0.54 -15.71 -32.20
C ASN A 48 -0.90 -14.37 -32.90
N ASN A 49 -0.88 -13.25 -32.18
CA ASN A 49 -1.08 -11.91 -32.74
C ASN A 49 0.24 -11.13 -32.85
N LYS A 50 0.22 -9.96 -33.52
CA LYS A 50 1.42 -9.13 -33.76
C LYS A 50 1.86 -8.27 -32.57
N THR A 51 1.05 -8.20 -31.52
CA THR A 51 1.34 -7.40 -30.33
C THR A 51 2.57 -7.93 -29.60
N ILE A 52 3.50 -7.05 -29.29
CA ILE A 52 4.69 -7.38 -28.50
C ILE A 52 4.31 -7.34 -27.02
N LEU A 53 4.51 -8.47 -26.32
CA LEU A 53 4.26 -8.59 -24.90
C LEU A 53 5.58 -8.51 -24.12
N VAL A 54 5.57 -7.70 -23.06
CA VAL A 54 6.66 -7.64 -22.09
C VAL A 54 6.07 -7.85 -20.70
N ALA A 55 6.33 -9.01 -20.11
CA ALA A 55 5.94 -9.32 -18.75
C ALA A 55 7.14 -9.12 -17.80
N VAL A 56 6.91 -8.40 -16.71
CA VAL A 56 7.90 -8.09 -15.67
C VAL A 56 7.36 -8.57 -14.33
N GLY A 57 8.22 -9.20 -13.54
CA GLY A 57 7.89 -9.65 -12.21
C GLY A 57 9.07 -10.34 -11.53
N ASP A 58 8.88 -10.70 -10.27
CA ASP A 58 9.87 -11.37 -9.44
C ASP A 58 9.21 -12.53 -8.69
N ILE A 59 9.65 -13.75 -8.98
CA ILE A 59 9.07 -14.96 -8.36
C ILE A 59 9.24 -14.95 -6.84
N ASN A 60 10.32 -14.37 -6.32
CA ASN A 60 10.59 -14.23 -4.89
C ASN A 60 9.68 -13.20 -4.21
N GLN A 61 8.82 -12.53 -4.96
CA GLN A 61 7.80 -11.59 -4.48
C GLN A 61 6.38 -12.10 -4.71
N SER A 62 6.19 -13.41 -4.89
CA SER A 62 4.86 -14.03 -5.07
C SER A 62 4.15 -14.16 -3.71
N ILE A 63 3.28 -13.20 -3.40
CA ILE A 63 2.56 -13.12 -2.10
C ILE A 63 1.03 -13.12 -2.26
N MET A 64 0.56 -13.50 -3.46
CA MET A 64 -0.85 -13.53 -3.83
C MET A 64 -1.30 -14.94 -4.27
N LEU A 65 -0.55 -15.99 -3.93
CA LEU A 65 -0.92 -17.38 -4.22
C LEU A 65 -2.21 -17.76 -3.50
N TRP A 66 -2.43 -17.25 -2.29
CA TRP A 66 -3.71 -17.38 -1.58
C TRP A 66 -4.90 -16.76 -2.34
N ALA A 67 -4.65 -15.84 -3.28
CA ALA A 67 -5.63 -15.16 -4.10
C ALA A 67 -5.73 -15.74 -5.54
N ASP A 68 -5.38 -17.02 -5.69
CA ASP A 68 -5.37 -17.80 -6.94
C ASP A 68 -4.34 -17.34 -7.99
N ALA A 69 -3.25 -16.68 -7.60
CA ALA A 69 -2.14 -16.42 -8.51
C ALA A 69 -1.55 -17.75 -9.01
N CYS A 70 -1.20 -17.81 -10.30
CA CYS A 70 -0.73 -19.02 -10.96
C CYS A 70 0.77 -19.22 -10.66
N PRO A 71 1.18 -20.27 -9.93
CA PRO A 71 2.59 -20.46 -9.55
C PRO A 71 3.51 -20.68 -10.76
N THR A 72 2.96 -21.14 -11.88
CA THR A 72 3.70 -21.52 -13.09
C THR A 72 3.70 -20.44 -14.16
N VAL A 73 3.11 -19.26 -13.90
CA VAL A 73 2.82 -18.26 -14.92
C VAL A 73 4.03 -17.85 -15.76
N PHE A 74 5.23 -17.73 -15.18
CA PHE A 74 6.45 -17.43 -15.96
C PHE A 74 6.83 -18.55 -16.93
N ARG A 75 6.78 -19.80 -16.47
CA ARG A 75 7.08 -20.97 -17.29
C ARG A 75 6.04 -21.12 -18.40
N ASP A 76 4.77 -20.92 -18.05
CA ASP A 76 3.66 -21.01 -18.99
C ASP A 76 3.80 -19.91 -20.05
N PHE A 77 4.16 -18.68 -19.67
CA PHE A 77 4.42 -17.58 -20.60
C PHE A 77 5.61 -17.83 -21.53
N GLN A 78 6.71 -18.40 -21.02
CA GLN A 78 7.84 -18.82 -21.85
C GLN A 78 7.44 -19.87 -22.88
N ASN A 79 6.65 -20.86 -22.49
CA ASN A 79 6.23 -21.95 -23.36
C ASN A 79 5.20 -21.49 -24.39
N ASP A 80 4.18 -20.74 -23.95
CA ASP A 80 3.06 -20.33 -24.81
C ASP A 80 3.48 -19.22 -25.78
N PHE A 81 4.24 -18.22 -25.33
CA PHE A 81 4.62 -17.05 -26.14
C PHE A 81 6.05 -17.13 -26.69
N LEU A 82 6.78 -18.23 -26.46
CA LEU A 82 8.20 -18.38 -26.82
C LEU A 82 9.05 -17.21 -26.29
N ALA A 83 8.71 -16.73 -25.09
CA ALA A 83 9.28 -15.52 -24.52
C ALA A 83 10.76 -15.72 -24.16
N LYS A 84 11.58 -14.69 -24.41
CA LYS A 84 12.99 -14.67 -24.00
C LYS A 84 13.14 -14.07 -22.61
N ASN A 85 13.78 -14.81 -21.71
CA ASN A 85 14.08 -14.31 -20.38
C ASN A 85 15.20 -13.28 -20.39
N LYS A 86 15.01 -12.20 -19.63
CA LYS A 86 16.04 -11.20 -19.36
C LYS A 86 16.05 -10.87 -17.88
N PHE A 87 17.14 -11.21 -17.21
CA PHE A 87 17.31 -10.97 -15.78
C PHE A 87 17.90 -9.57 -15.53
N LEU A 88 17.30 -8.84 -14.59
CA LEU A 88 17.82 -7.56 -14.11
C LEU A 88 18.65 -7.81 -12.85
N LEU A 89 19.98 -7.81 -12.98
CA LEU A 89 20.89 -8.21 -11.90
C LEU A 89 21.23 -7.08 -10.92
N LYS A 90 20.92 -5.82 -11.28
CA LYS A 90 21.26 -4.66 -10.46
C LYS A 90 20.04 -4.20 -9.68
N ASN A 91 20.16 -4.19 -8.36
CA ASN A 91 19.22 -3.53 -7.47
C ASN A 91 19.68 -2.07 -7.26
N TYR A 92 18.82 -1.12 -7.63
CA TYR A 92 19.06 0.33 -7.49
C TYR A 92 18.30 0.95 -6.31
N ARG A 93 17.46 0.17 -5.62
CA ARG A 93 16.63 0.62 -4.51
C ARG A 93 17.42 0.64 -3.21
N SER A 94 18.05 -0.49 -2.90
CA SER A 94 18.60 -0.78 -1.58
C SER A 94 20.11 -0.58 -1.55
N SER A 95 20.63 -0.17 -0.39
CA SER A 95 22.07 -0.13 -0.15
C SER A 95 22.72 -1.50 -0.41
N LYS A 96 24.02 -1.51 -0.73
CA LYS A 96 24.76 -2.77 -0.96
C LYS A 96 24.63 -3.72 0.23
N GLU A 97 24.65 -3.16 1.43
CA GLU A 97 24.48 -3.89 2.67
C GLU A 97 23.11 -4.58 2.78
N ILE A 98 22.01 -3.89 2.47
CA ILE A 98 20.68 -4.51 2.42
C ILE A 98 20.61 -5.57 1.32
N GLN A 99 21.22 -5.31 0.16
CA GLN A 99 21.28 -6.31 -0.91
C GLN A 99 22.01 -7.57 -0.47
N ASP A 100 23.09 -7.44 0.31
CA ASP A 100 23.82 -8.58 0.86
C ASP A 100 22.90 -9.37 1.82
N VAL A 101 22.21 -8.71 2.75
CA VAL A 101 21.22 -9.36 3.62
C VAL A 101 20.11 -10.06 2.82
N LEU A 102 19.53 -9.38 1.82
CA LEU A 102 18.48 -9.96 0.97
C LEU A 102 18.99 -11.15 0.16
N SER A 103 20.24 -11.12 -0.30
CA SER A 103 20.84 -12.22 -1.06
C SER A 103 20.96 -13.49 -0.22
N CYS A 104 21.15 -13.34 1.09
CA CYS A 104 21.08 -14.44 2.03
C CYS A 104 19.62 -14.97 2.04
N PHE A 105 18.61 -14.11 2.17
CA PHE A 105 17.19 -14.55 2.19
C PHE A 105 16.73 -15.27 0.91
N ILE A 106 17.42 -15.10 -0.23
CA ILE A 106 17.09 -15.83 -1.46
C ILE A 106 17.31 -17.34 -1.28
N SER A 107 18.41 -17.77 -0.65
CA SER A 107 18.63 -19.20 -0.37
C SER A 107 17.63 -19.76 0.64
N PHE A 108 17.04 -18.90 1.47
CA PHE A 108 15.95 -19.29 2.37
C PHE A 108 14.68 -19.61 1.57
N ILE A 109 14.35 -18.78 0.56
CA ILE A 109 13.19 -18.97 -0.32
C ILE A 109 13.37 -20.20 -1.23
N ASP A 110 14.54 -20.32 -1.86
CA ASP A 110 14.90 -21.38 -2.79
C ASP A 110 16.18 -22.08 -2.34
N SER A 111 16.01 -23.27 -1.78
CA SER A 111 17.09 -24.10 -1.24
C SER A 111 18.06 -24.65 -2.30
N SER A 112 17.78 -24.45 -3.59
CA SER A 112 18.72 -24.77 -4.67
C SER A 112 19.88 -23.77 -4.77
N HIS A 113 19.76 -22.60 -4.14
CA HIS A 113 20.82 -21.60 -4.07
C HIS A 113 21.70 -21.84 -2.85
N GLU A 114 23.02 -21.83 -3.03
CA GLU A 114 23.94 -21.89 -1.91
C GLU A 114 23.74 -20.68 -0.98
N PRO A 115 23.73 -20.89 0.35
CA PRO A 115 23.62 -19.80 1.30
C PRO A 115 24.78 -18.81 1.12
N ASN A 116 24.47 -17.61 0.65
CA ASN A 116 25.42 -16.52 0.74
C ASN A 116 25.52 -16.10 2.21
N MET A 117 26.72 -16.08 2.77
CA MET A 117 26.94 -15.53 4.12
C MET A 117 27.35 -14.07 4.01
N VAL A 118 26.75 -13.20 4.84
CA VAL A 118 27.20 -11.81 4.96
C VAL A 118 28.61 -11.82 5.54
N LYS A 119 29.59 -11.33 4.76
CA LYS A 119 31.02 -11.39 5.16
C LYS A 119 31.35 -10.45 6.32
N ASN A 120 30.63 -9.34 6.43
CA ASN A 120 30.80 -8.32 7.45
C ASN A 120 29.50 -8.14 8.22
N LYS A 121 29.59 -7.80 9.50
CA LYS A 121 28.39 -7.46 10.28
C LYS A 121 27.72 -6.22 9.66
N PRO A 122 26.42 -6.29 9.31
CA PRO A 122 25.71 -5.11 8.83
C PRO A 122 25.53 -4.07 9.95
N GLU A 123 25.70 -2.79 9.63
CA GLU A 123 25.48 -1.63 10.50
C GLU A 123 24.03 -1.13 10.46
N ASN A 124 23.38 -1.23 9.30
CA ASN A 124 22.03 -0.74 9.03
C ASN A 124 20.97 -1.85 9.03
N CYS A 125 21.35 -3.11 9.23
CA CYS A 125 20.41 -4.21 9.45
C CYS A 125 20.59 -4.76 10.86
N SER A 126 19.51 -4.83 11.64
CA SER A 126 19.58 -5.27 13.03
C SER A 126 18.36 -6.07 13.45
N ILE A 127 18.57 -7.01 14.36
CA ILE A 127 17.53 -7.83 14.98
C ILE A 127 17.55 -7.57 16.49
N HIS A 128 16.39 -7.29 17.08
CA HIS A 128 16.26 -6.99 18.51
C HIS A 128 15.23 -7.91 19.17
N VAL A 129 15.56 -8.40 20.36
CA VAL A 129 14.71 -9.30 21.16
C VAL A 129 14.40 -8.60 22.48
N TYR A 130 13.11 -8.46 22.78
CA TYR A 130 12.61 -7.80 23.98
C TYR A 130 11.87 -8.76 24.88
N ASP A 131 11.77 -8.45 26.17
CA ASP A 131 11.02 -9.30 27.10
C ASP A 131 9.50 -9.21 26.89
N ASN A 132 9.00 -8.07 26.42
CA ASN A 132 7.59 -7.86 26.13
C ASN A 132 7.36 -6.74 25.09
N GLU A 133 6.14 -6.65 24.55
CA GLU A 133 5.77 -5.67 23.52
C GLU A 133 5.88 -4.20 24.01
N TYR A 134 5.78 -3.95 25.32
CA TYR A 134 5.93 -2.60 25.87
C TYR A 134 7.38 -2.14 25.79
N LYS A 135 8.35 -2.99 26.17
CA LYS A 135 9.78 -2.72 26.04
C LYS A 135 10.20 -2.60 24.58
N GLU A 136 9.65 -3.45 23.71
CA GLU A 136 9.85 -3.34 22.26
C GLU A 136 9.39 -1.98 21.75
N ALA A 137 8.18 -1.54 22.12
CA ALA A 137 7.66 -0.25 21.72
C ALA A 137 8.47 0.93 22.29
N ASP A 138 8.95 0.86 23.54
CA ASP A 138 9.80 1.91 24.13
C ASP A 138 11.11 2.12 23.35
N ASP A 139 11.83 1.03 23.09
CA ASP A 139 13.11 1.10 22.38
C ASP A 139 12.90 1.47 20.90
N LEU A 140 11.84 0.99 20.26
CA LEU A 140 11.50 1.40 18.89
C LEU A 140 11.19 2.90 18.81
N VAL A 141 10.39 3.44 19.73
CA VAL A 141 10.12 4.89 19.77
C VAL A 141 11.42 5.68 19.94
N HIS A 142 12.33 5.22 20.81
CA HIS A 142 13.64 5.85 20.97
C HIS A 142 14.45 5.84 19.67
N LYS A 143 14.58 4.68 19.01
CA LYS A 143 15.30 4.57 17.72
C LYS A 143 14.66 5.41 16.62
N LEU A 144 13.34 5.42 16.52
CA LEU A 144 12.63 6.21 15.51
C LEU A 144 12.82 7.70 15.76
N LYS A 145 12.81 8.14 17.02
CA LYS A 145 13.10 9.53 17.39
C LYS A 145 14.53 9.94 17.01
N GLU A 146 15.53 9.08 17.23
CA GLU A 146 16.91 9.33 16.80
C GLU A 146 17.03 9.42 15.26
N LEU A 147 16.35 8.53 14.53
CA LEU A 147 16.32 8.56 13.07
C LEU A 147 15.69 9.84 12.53
N ILE A 148 14.57 10.27 13.10
CA ILE A 148 13.91 11.52 12.73
C ILE A 148 14.81 12.72 13.06
N ALA A 149 15.43 12.74 14.25
CA ALA A 149 16.39 13.78 14.64
C ALA A 149 17.62 13.83 13.72
N SER A 150 18.01 12.70 13.13
CA SER A 150 19.09 12.62 12.13
C SER A 150 18.68 13.08 10.72
N GLY A 151 17.41 13.44 10.50
CA GLY A 151 16.90 13.98 9.24
C GLY A 151 16.12 12.99 8.36
N VAL A 152 15.75 11.80 8.87
CA VAL A 152 14.83 10.90 8.17
C VAL A 152 13.40 11.44 8.34
N ASN A 153 12.72 11.77 7.24
CA ASN A 153 11.31 12.19 7.32
C ASN A 153 10.44 11.02 7.80
N GLU A 154 9.39 11.30 8.57
CA GLU A 154 8.49 10.28 9.11
C GLU A 154 7.85 9.44 8.01
N LYS A 155 7.45 10.07 6.89
CA LYS A 155 6.90 9.37 5.71
C LYS A 155 7.85 8.37 5.06
N ASP A 156 9.15 8.50 5.31
CA ASP A 156 10.19 7.61 4.78
C ASP A 156 10.43 6.41 5.73
N ILE A 157 9.64 6.28 6.80
CA ILE A 157 9.69 5.20 7.80
C ILE A 157 8.40 4.39 7.72
N CYS A 158 8.56 3.07 7.58
CA CYS A 158 7.43 2.14 7.60
C CYS A 158 7.61 1.05 8.66
N VAL A 159 6.55 0.79 9.42
CA VAL A 159 6.44 -0.36 10.32
C VAL A 159 5.54 -1.40 9.67
N LEU A 160 6.10 -2.58 9.42
CA LEU A 160 5.43 -3.71 8.80
C LEU A 160 5.11 -4.76 9.84
N THR A 161 3.92 -5.34 9.75
CA THR A 161 3.53 -6.57 10.44
C THR A 161 3.14 -7.64 9.42
N LYS A 162 3.22 -8.93 9.77
CA LYS A 162 2.74 -9.99 8.84
C LYS A 162 1.27 -9.79 8.48
N GLN A 163 0.44 -9.53 9.49
CA GLN A 163 -1.01 -9.37 9.39
C GLN A 163 -1.52 -8.61 10.62
N GLN A 164 -2.80 -8.25 10.62
CA GLN A 164 -3.46 -7.55 11.74
C GLN A 164 -2.67 -6.33 12.27
N SER A 165 -2.21 -5.47 11.35
CA SER A 165 -1.43 -4.26 11.63
C SER A 165 -1.98 -3.48 12.83
N SER A 166 -3.29 -3.21 12.84
CA SER A 166 -3.92 -2.40 13.90
C SER A 166 -3.74 -2.98 15.30
N LEU A 167 -3.76 -4.31 15.44
CA LEU A 167 -3.60 -5.00 16.72
C LEU A 167 -2.14 -5.12 17.14
N TYR A 168 -1.24 -5.49 16.21
CA TYR A 168 0.18 -5.67 16.52
C TYR A 168 0.89 -4.35 16.80
N THR A 169 0.39 -3.26 16.23
CA THR A 169 1.01 -1.95 16.36
C THR A 169 0.37 -1.07 17.42
N SER A 170 -0.72 -1.48 18.08
CA SER A 170 -1.48 -0.60 18.98
C SER A 170 -0.60 0.05 20.06
N VAL A 171 0.18 -0.75 20.79
CA VAL A 171 1.10 -0.26 21.85
C VAL A 171 2.15 0.69 21.28
N LEU A 172 2.70 0.37 20.10
CA LEU A 172 3.67 1.24 19.43
C LEU A 172 3.04 2.56 18.99
N ARG A 173 1.84 2.53 18.38
CA ARG A 173 1.10 3.72 17.95
C ARG A 173 0.74 4.62 19.12
N ASP A 174 0.32 4.05 20.23
CA ASP A 174 0.01 4.81 21.45
C ASP A 174 1.26 5.55 21.96
N LYS A 175 2.42 4.87 22.03
CA LYS A 175 3.68 5.49 22.46
C LYS A 175 4.24 6.52 21.47
N LEU A 176 4.11 6.27 20.16
CA LEU A 176 4.47 7.25 19.14
C LEU A 176 3.62 8.53 19.29
N THR A 177 2.30 8.37 19.45
CA THR A 177 1.38 9.49 19.67
C THR A 177 1.73 10.27 20.94
N GLN A 178 1.97 9.57 22.06
CA GLN A 178 2.37 10.21 23.34
C GLN A 178 3.70 10.98 23.25
N THR A 179 4.60 10.57 22.36
CA THR A 179 5.88 11.23 22.14
C THR A 179 5.84 12.30 21.05
N GLY A 180 4.67 12.58 20.49
CA GLY A 180 4.46 13.58 19.44
C GLY A 180 4.93 13.15 18.05
N ILE A 181 5.14 11.84 17.83
CA ILE A 181 5.48 11.30 16.50
C ILE A 181 4.18 10.88 15.81
N ASN A 182 3.81 11.62 14.78
CA ASN A 182 2.68 11.29 13.93
C ASN A 182 2.85 9.90 13.34
N ASN A 183 1.79 9.10 13.40
CA ASN A 183 1.80 7.70 12.97
C ASN A 183 0.42 7.30 12.47
N LEU A 184 0.36 6.50 11.40
CA LEU A 184 -0.93 6.14 10.80
C LEU A 184 -0.94 4.69 10.31
N ASP A 185 -1.94 3.93 10.74
CA ASP A 185 -2.21 2.61 10.19
C ASP A 185 -2.92 2.75 8.84
N MET A 186 -2.19 2.42 7.78
CA MET A 186 -2.61 2.58 6.39
C MET A 186 -3.35 1.36 5.86
N THR A 187 -3.54 0.30 6.66
CA THR A 187 -4.08 -0.98 6.19
C THR A 187 -5.38 -0.84 5.42
N ASP A 188 -6.35 -0.09 5.96
CA ASP A 188 -7.65 0.14 5.31
C ASP A 188 -7.66 1.44 4.50
N LEU A 189 -7.11 2.52 5.06
CA LEU A 189 -7.12 3.85 4.44
C LEU A 189 -6.45 3.87 3.06
N GLN A 190 -5.39 3.10 2.85
CA GLN A 190 -4.67 3.07 1.58
C GLN A 190 -5.57 2.66 0.41
N ASP A 191 -6.48 1.70 0.60
CA ASP A 191 -7.41 1.29 -0.46
C ASP A 191 -8.45 2.36 -0.74
N PHE A 192 -8.99 2.98 0.32
CA PHE A 192 -9.98 4.04 0.17
C PHE A 192 -9.39 5.29 -0.47
N LEU A 193 -8.12 5.62 -0.22
CA LEU A 193 -7.44 6.74 -0.88
C LEU A 193 -7.17 6.50 -2.37
N LYS A 194 -7.18 5.24 -2.85
CA LYS A 194 -7.08 4.92 -4.28
C LYS A 194 -8.40 5.08 -5.02
N GLU A 195 -9.53 4.99 -4.31
CA GLU A 195 -10.86 5.19 -4.88
C GLU A 195 -11.07 6.65 -5.30
N PRO A 196 -11.72 6.94 -6.45
CA PRO A 196 -12.02 8.31 -6.88
C PRO A 196 -12.67 9.18 -5.80
N LEU A 197 -13.63 8.64 -5.05
CA LEU A 197 -14.27 9.38 -3.94
C LEU A 197 -13.28 9.69 -2.81
N GLY A 198 -12.35 8.78 -2.49
CA GLY A 198 -11.31 9.03 -1.49
C GLY A 198 -10.28 10.05 -1.93
N ARG A 199 -9.91 10.06 -3.21
CA ARG A 199 -9.05 11.11 -3.81
C ARG A 199 -9.72 12.49 -3.75
N ILE A 200 -11.00 12.57 -4.09
CA ILE A 200 -11.81 13.79 -3.92
C ILE A 200 -11.82 14.23 -2.45
N PHE A 201 -12.15 13.31 -1.54
CA PHE A 201 -12.24 13.60 -0.11
C PHE A 201 -10.91 14.11 0.45
N SER A 202 -9.82 13.40 0.16
CA SER A 202 -8.46 13.76 0.56
C SER A 202 -8.03 15.12 0.03
N SER A 203 -8.31 15.39 -1.25
CA SER A 203 -8.01 16.68 -1.87
C SER A 203 -8.79 17.82 -1.23
N LEU A 204 -10.08 17.63 -0.97
CA LEU A 204 -10.92 18.62 -0.31
C LEU A 204 -10.48 18.86 1.14
N PHE A 205 -10.15 17.80 1.88
CA PHE A 205 -9.61 17.94 3.23
C PHE A 205 -8.35 18.81 3.20
N SER A 206 -7.44 18.57 2.23
CA SER A 206 -6.26 19.41 2.04
C SER A 206 -6.59 20.84 1.66
N ILE A 207 -7.55 21.07 0.75
CA ILE A 207 -7.89 22.42 0.28
C ILE A 207 -8.50 23.26 1.40
N TYR A 208 -9.28 22.64 2.28
CA TYR A 208 -9.92 23.34 3.39
C TYR A 208 -9.00 23.64 4.56
N THR A 209 -7.95 22.85 4.74
CA THR A 209 -7.05 22.96 5.91
C THR A 209 -5.66 23.51 5.56
N ASP A 210 -5.20 23.27 4.34
CA ASP A 210 -3.90 23.69 3.81
C ASP A 210 -4.12 24.49 2.50
N LYS A 211 -3.07 25.12 1.98
CA LYS A 211 -3.06 25.78 0.66
C LYS A 211 -2.32 24.92 -0.37
N SER A 212 -2.59 23.61 -0.36
CA SER A 212 -1.93 22.64 -1.24
C SER A 212 -2.32 22.84 -2.70
N HIS A 213 -1.38 23.32 -3.52
CA HIS A 213 -1.57 23.47 -4.96
C HIS A 213 -1.75 22.13 -5.68
N SER A 214 -1.05 21.07 -5.23
CA SER A 214 -1.16 19.73 -5.83
C SER A 214 -2.54 19.13 -5.61
N SER A 215 -3.08 19.25 -4.39
CA SER A 215 -4.42 18.75 -4.05
C SER A 215 -5.52 19.53 -4.77
N TYR A 216 -5.35 20.84 -4.94
CA TYR A 216 -6.27 21.63 -5.77
C TYR A 216 -6.26 21.17 -7.23
N ARG A 217 -5.08 20.93 -7.82
CA ARG A 217 -4.95 20.43 -9.18
C ARG A 217 -5.58 19.04 -9.34
N GLU A 218 -5.28 18.11 -8.44
CA GLU A 218 -5.88 16.76 -8.47
C GLU A 218 -7.41 16.82 -8.40
N PHE A 219 -7.96 17.69 -7.56
CA PHE A 219 -9.40 17.86 -7.48
C PHE A 219 -10.00 18.48 -8.75
N CYS A 220 -9.30 19.42 -9.40
CA CYS A 220 -9.70 19.97 -10.69
C CYS A 220 -9.76 18.88 -11.76
N ASP A 221 -8.72 18.04 -11.86
CA ASP A 221 -8.66 16.94 -12.83
C ASP A 221 -9.82 15.96 -12.63
N LEU A 222 -10.10 15.58 -11.37
CA LEU A 222 -11.23 14.72 -11.01
C LEU A 222 -12.58 15.38 -11.31
N TYR A 223 -12.71 16.69 -11.07
CA TYR A 223 -13.94 17.44 -11.37
C TYR A 223 -14.21 17.50 -12.87
N LEU A 224 -13.19 17.76 -13.69
CA LEU A 224 -13.30 17.73 -15.15
C LEU A 224 -13.66 16.33 -15.65
N GLU A 225 -13.03 15.28 -15.09
CA GLU A 225 -13.34 13.89 -15.44
C GLU A 225 -14.82 13.53 -15.17
N VAL A 226 -15.38 13.97 -14.03
CA VAL A 226 -16.80 13.80 -13.67
C VAL A 226 -17.73 14.54 -14.63
N ASN A 227 -17.28 15.64 -15.22
CA ASN A 227 -18.02 16.38 -16.24
C ASN A 227 -17.72 15.92 -17.68
N ASN A 228 -16.84 14.91 -17.86
CA ASN A 228 -16.36 14.45 -19.17
C ASN A 228 -15.73 15.55 -20.02
N VAL A 229 -15.01 16.48 -19.38
CA VAL A 229 -14.29 17.58 -20.04
C VAL A 229 -12.81 17.24 -20.05
N SER A 230 -12.16 17.41 -21.20
CA SER A 230 -10.71 17.19 -21.35
C SER A 230 -9.93 18.50 -21.17
N SER A 231 -8.64 18.41 -20.87
CA SER A 231 -7.79 19.61 -20.82
C SER A 231 -7.70 20.27 -22.21
N GLY A 232 -7.83 21.58 -22.27
CA GLY A 232 -7.90 22.40 -23.48
C GLY A 232 -9.30 22.57 -24.05
N ASP A 233 -10.33 21.98 -23.44
CA ASP A 233 -11.72 22.17 -23.85
C ASP A 233 -12.22 23.59 -23.51
N GLU A 234 -13.06 24.17 -24.37
CA GLU A 234 -13.62 25.51 -24.16
C GLU A 234 -14.39 25.65 -22.84
N GLN A 235 -14.95 24.54 -22.34
CA GLN A 235 -15.71 24.51 -21.08
C GLN A 235 -14.82 24.45 -19.83
N GLU A 236 -13.53 24.07 -19.96
CA GLU A 236 -12.62 23.89 -18.83
C GLU A 236 -12.52 25.16 -18.00
N ALA A 237 -12.23 26.30 -18.64
CA ALA A 237 -11.99 27.57 -17.94
C ALA A 237 -13.20 28.01 -17.10
N ASP A 238 -14.42 27.85 -17.63
CA ASP A 238 -15.64 28.23 -16.91
C ASP A 238 -15.93 27.29 -15.73
N LEU A 239 -15.74 25.98 -15.91
CA LEU A 239 -15.91 24.99 -14.85
C LEU A 239 -14.94 25.22 -13.69
N ILE A 240 -13.65 25.40 -13.99
CA ILE A 240 -12.61 25.64 -12.98
C ILE A 240 -12.83 26.97 -12.26
N ARG A 241 -13.26 28.02 -12.97
CA ARG A 241 -13.62 29.31 -12.36
C ARG A 241 -14.77 29.16 -11.36
N LYS A 242 -15.86 28.48 -11.76
CA LYS A 242 -17.02 28.21 -10.87
C LYS A 242 -16.62 27.37 -9.65
N LEU A 243 -15.80 26.33 -9.86
CA LEU A 243 -15.27 25.49 -8.79
C LEU A 243 -14.46 26.32 -7.79
N SER A 244 -13.56 27.16 -8.29
CA SER A 244 -12.69 28.01 -7.46
C SER A 244 -13.48 28.98 -6.61
N TYR A 245 -14.51 29.60 -7.19
CA TYR A 245 -15.42 30.48 -6.46
C TYR A 245 -16.11 29.72 -5.31
N HIS A 246 -16.71 28.56 -5.61
CA HIS A 246 -17.37 27.71 -4.61
C HIS A 246 -16.43 27.27 -3.48
N LEU A 247 -15.20 26.87 -3.82
CA LEU A 247 -14.19 26.47 -2.84
C LEU A 247 -13.77 27.65 -1.94
N SER A 248 -13.57 28.83 -2.52
CA SER A 248 -13.24 30.05 -1.78
C SER A 248 -14.36 30.45 -0.83
N GLU A 249 -15.61 30.44 -1.30
CA GLU A 249 -16.79 30.72 -0.47
C GLU A 249 -16.92 29.70 0.67
N SER A 250 -16.82 28.41 0.37
CA SER A 250 -16.89 27.35 1.38
C SER A 250 -15.77 27.49 2.42
N LYS A 251 -14.53 27.79 1.99
CA LYS A 251 -13.39 28.00 2.87
C LYS A 251 -13.55 29.25 3.74
N SER A 252 -14.20 30.31 3.25
CA SER A 252 -14.46 31.52 4.04
C SER A 252 -15.38 31.27 5.25
N THR A 253 -16.18 30.20 5.22
CA THR A 253 -17.04 29.80 6.34
C THR A 253 -16.31 28.99 7.41
N LEU A 254 -15.06 28.58 7.16
CA LEU A 254 -14.22 27.87 8.13
C LEU A 254 -13.41 28.88 8.95
N SER A 255 -13.51 28.78 10.27
CA SER A 255 -12.71 29.56 11.23
C SER A 255 -11.47 28.78 11.70
N VAL A 256 -10.61 29.43 12.48
CA VAL A 256 -9.44 28.79 13.13
C VAL A 256 -9.85 27.65 14.05
N ASP A 257 -11.05 27.72 14.66
CA ASP A 257 -11.61 26.71 15.56
C ASP A 257 -12.41 25.62 14.83
N SER A 258 -12.22 25.46 13.51
CA SER A 258 -12.94 24.45 12.74
C SER A 258 -12.63 23.06 13.29
N ASN A 259 -13.69 22.32 13.65
CA ASN A 259 -13.59 20.94 14.09
C ASN A 259 -13.84 19.96 12.92
N ALA A 260 -13.72 18.66 13.20
CA ALA A 260 -13.97 17.62 12.19
C ALA A 260 -15.34 17.75 11.50
N ASP A 261 -16.40 18.10 12.24
CA ASP A 261 -17.75 18.27 11.68
C ASP A 261 -17.83 19.42 10.68
N SER A 262 -17.12 20.52 10.96
CA SER A 262 -17.06 21.70 10.08
C SER A 262 -16.39 21.37 8.76
N ILE A 263 -15.31 20.58 8.80
CA ILE A 263 -14.61 20.09 7.61
C ILE A 263 -15.48 19.11 6.82
N VAL A 264 -16.06 18.11 7.49
CA VAL A 264 -16.96 17.13 6.87
C VAL A 264 -18.17 17.81 6.22
N SER A 265 -18.74 18.83 6.87
CA SER A 265 -19.82 19.65 6.32
C SER A 265 -19.39 20.39 5.05
N SER A 266 -18.18 20.96 5.02
CA SER A 266 -17.63 21.65 3.86
C SER A 266 -17.37 20.70 2.69
N ILE A 267 -16.84 19.50 2.96
CA ILE A 267 -16.68 18.43 1.96
C ILE A 267 -18.04 18.05 1.39
N ASN A 268 -19.05 17.83 2.24
CA ASN A 268 -20.41 17.50 1.81
C ASN A 268 -21.07 18.59 0.96
N LYS A 269 -20.90 19.86 1.31
CA LYS A 269 -21.39 21.00 0.49
C LYS A 269 -20.77 20.97 -0.91
N THR A 270 -19.47 20.68 -1.01
CA THR A 270 -18.79 20.59 -2.30
C THR A 270 -19.17 19.36 -3.10
N LEU A 271 -19.39 18.21 -2.46
CA LEU A 271 -19.94 17.04 -3.11
C LEU A 271 -21.36 17.27 -3.66
N LYS A 272 -22.17 18.10 -3.00
CA LYS A 272 -23.45 18.57 -3.53
C LYS A 272 -23.26 19.49 -4.74
N PHE A 273 -22.32 20.44 -4.68
CA PHE A 273 -22.01 21.36 -5.78
C PHE A 273 -21.56 20.62 -7.05
N ILE A 274 -20.64 19.65 -6.94
CA ILE A 274 -20.19 18.87 -8.10
C ILE A 274 -21.22 17.83 -8.56
N GLN A 275 -22.37 17.75 -7.88
CA GLN A 275 -23.45 16.79 -8.10
C GLN A 275 -22.98 15.35 -7.94
N ILE A 276 -23.02 14.82 -6.72
CA ILE A 276 -22.64 13.43 -6.41
C ILE A 276 -23.28 12.36 -7.34
N GLY A 277 -24.42 12.66 -7.96
CA GLY A 277 -25.02 11.82 -9.00
C GLY A 277 -24.11 11.61 -10.22
N LYS A 278 -23.34 12.63 -10.63
CA LYS A 278 -22.34 12.53 -11.71
C LYS A 278 -21.18 11.61 -11.33
N VAL A 279 -20.70 11.69 -10.08
CA VAL A 279 -19.68 10.78 -9.53
C VAL A 279 -20.15 9.33 -9.60
N VAL A 280 -21.39 9.06 -9.18
CA VAL A 280 -22.00 7.71 -9.22
C VAL A 280 -22.21 7.22 -10.66
N SER A 281 -22.54 8.13 -11.57
CA SER A 281 -22.70 7.82 -12.99
C SER A 281 -21.36 7.48 -13.65
N LYS A 282 -20.30 8.25 -13.35
CA LYS A 282 -18.96 8.05 -13.89
C LYS A 282 -18.32 6.75 -13.40
N TRP A 283 -18.42 6.46 -12.11
CA TRP A 283 -17.77 5.30 -11.49
C TRP A 283 -18.81 4.34 -10.91
N GLY A 284 -19.06 3.27 -11.67
CA GLY A 284 -20.19 2.35 -11.43
C GLY A 284 -20.17 1.62 -10.09
N GLN A 285 -19.01 1.49 -9.43
CA GLN A 285 -18.93 0.87 -8.10
C GLN A 285 -19.73 1.64 -7.04
N TYR A 286 -19.89 2.96 -7.22
CA TYR A 286 -20.68 3.81 -6.31
C TYR A 286 -22.19 3.69 -6.53
N LYS A 287 -22.68 2.90 -7.50
CA LYS A 287 -24.11 2.56 -7.58
C LYS A 287 -24.56 1.78 -6.34
N SER A 288 -23.67 0.97 -5.77
CA SER A 288 -23.91 0.30 -4.49
C SER A 288 -23.91 1.33 -3.35
N LYS A 289 -25.05 1.49 -2.67
CA LYS A 289 -25.14 2.34 -1.48
C LYS A 289 -24.23 1.82 -0.36
N SER A 290 -24.24 0.52 -0.10
CA SER A 290 -23.36 -0.13 0.89
C SER A 290 -21.88 0.18 0.63
N PHE A 291 -21.44 0.16 -0.63
CA PHE A 291 -20.04 0.47 -0.96
C PHE A 291 -19.72 1.95 -0.71
N ARG A 292 -20.60 2.87 -1.13
CA ARG A 292 -20.44 4.31 -0.85
C ARG A 292 -20.37 4.60 0.65
N ASP A 293 -21.29 4.05 1.42
CA ASP A 293 -21.36 4.23 2.86
C ASP A 293 -20.10 3.66 3.53
N LYS A 294 -19.60 2.51 3.06
CA LYS A 294 -18.33 1.93 3.54
C LYS A 294 -17.14 2.86 3.27
N VAL A 295 -16.98 3.36 2.04
CA VAL A 295 -15.88 4.27 1.68
C VAL A 295 -15.96 5.54 2.52
N TRP A 296 -17.14 6.16 2.59
CA TRP A 296 -17.37 7.39 3.35
C TRP A 296 -17.06 7.24 4.83
N SER A 297 -17.65 6.25 5.50
CA SER A 297 -17.46 6.05 6.94
C SER A 297 -16.01 5.80 7.32
N ASN A 298 -15.23 5.10 6.48
CA ASN A 298 -13.80 4.90 6.73
C ASN A 298 -13.01 6.19 6.55
N LEU A 299 -13.26 6.96 5.47
CA LEU A 299 -12.60 8.26 5.27
C LEU A 299 -12.91 9.24 6.39
N GLU A 300 -14.17 9.30 6.83
CA GLU A 300 -14.59 10.16 7.93
C GLU A 300 -13.97 9.72 9.27
N TYR A 301 -13.93 8.42 9.55
CA TYR A 301 -13.26 7.87 10.73
C TYR A 301 -11.78 8.29 10.78
N HIS A 302 -11.04 8.11 9.68
CA HIS A 302 -9.64 8.48 9.62
C HIS A 302 -9.43 10.00 9.69
N LEU A 303 -10.30 10.81 9.07
CA LEU A 303 -10.24 12.27 9.19
C LEU A 303 -10.37 12.71 10.65
N ARG A 304 -11.38 12.18 11.36
CA ARG A 304 -11.62 12.47 12.77
C ARG A 304 -10.42 12.05 13.61
N TYR A 305 -9.94 10.82 13.43
CA TYR A 305 -8.75 10.31 14.10
C TYR A 305 -7.53 11.23 13.90
N THR A 306 -7.25 11.67 12.67
CA THR A 306 -6.10 12.56 12.40
C THR A 306 -6.27 13.95 13.02
N ILE A 307 -7.49 14.47 13.11
CA ILE A 307 -7.75 15.75 13.77
C ILE A 307 -7.59 15.62 15.28
N ASP A 308 -8.08 14.53 15.87
CA ASP A 308 -8.03 14.30 17.31
C ASP A 308 -6.59 14.03 17.83
N THR A 309 -5.69 13.56 16.96
CA THR A 309 -4.32 13.15 17.32
C THR A 309 -3.23 14.14 16.94
N THR A 310 -3.56 15.20 16.21
CA THR A 310 -2.59 16.22 15.77
C THR A 310 -2.89 17.58 16.37
N ASN A 311 -1.92 18.50 16.32
CA ASN A 311 -2.05 19.81 16.95
C ASN A 311 -2.72 20.86 16.05
N SER A 312 -2.90 20.55 14.76
CA SER A 312 -3.52 21.47 13.80
C SER A 312 -4.20 20.73 12.66
N LEU A 313 -5.21 21.36 12.06
CA LEU A 313 -5.90 20.79 10.89
C LEU A 313 -4.98 20.59 9.67
N SER A 314 -3.98 21.46 9.49
CA SER A 314 -3.01 21.31 8.41
C SER A 314 -2.14 20.07 8.62
N GLU A 315 -1.72 19.82 9.86
CA GLU A 315 -0.98 18.62 10.25
C GLU A 315 -1.85 17.36 10.10
N ALA A 316 -3.10 17.39 10.57
CA ALA A 316 -4.08 16.32 10.39
C ALA A 316 -4.24 15.94 8.93
N SER A 317 -4.35 16.94 8.05
CA SER A 317 -4.54 16.72 6.62
C SER A 317 -3.33 16.09 5.95
N LYS A 318 -2.11 16.50 6.32
CA LYS A 318 -0.87 15.86 5.87
C LYS A 318 -0.78 14.41 6.38
N MET A 319 -1.18 14.19 7.63
CA MET A 319 -1.15 12.86 8.24
C MET A 319 -2.14 11.93 7.56
N PHE A 320 -3.36 12.40 7.26
CA PHE A 320 -4.37 11.66 6.50
C PHE A 320 -3.89 11.21 5.11
N ARG A 321 -2.97 11.96 4.50
CA ARG A 321 -2.32 11.62 3.23
C ARG A 321 -0.99 10.87 3.39
N ALA A 322 -0.64 10.52 4.62
CA ALA A 322 0.61 9.87 5.01
C ALA A 322 1.89 10.65 4.64
N GLU A 323 1.83 11.99 4.65
CA GLU A 323 2.91 12.88 4.21
C GLU A 323 3.89 13.28 5.33
N ASN A 324 3.47 13.19 6.59
CA ASN A 324 4.22 13.63 7.77
C ASN A 324 4.10 12.64 8.94
N CYS A 325 3.94 11.34 8.65
CA CYS A 325 3.75 10.33 9.68
C CYS A 325 4.50 9.03 9.37
N VAL A 326 4.87 8.30 10.42
CA VAL A 326 5.34 6.92 10.33
C VAL A 326 4.18 6.04 9.84
N GLN A 327 4.38 5.29 8.76
CA GLN A 327 3.32 4.48 8.16
C GLN A 327 3.34 3.06 8.72
N LEU A 328 2.21 2.57 9.21
CA LEU A 328 2.06 1.22 9.73
C LEU A 328 1.13 0.43 8.82
N MET A 329 1.51 -0.78 8.44
CA MET A 329 0.69 -1.62 7.58
C MET A 329 1.10 -3.09 7.64
N ASN A 330 0.27 -3.96 7.08
CA ASN A 330 0.68 -5.34 6.86
C ASN A 330 1.56 -5.50 5.61
N ILE A 331 2.31 -6.61 5.52
CA ILE A 331 3.23 -6.91 4.40
C ILE A 331 2.55 -6.86 3.02
N HIS A 332 1.29 -7.29 2.91
CA HIS A 332 0.61 -7.29 1.60
C HIS A 332 0.34 -5.87 1.10
N LYS A 333 0.14 -4.91 2.01
CA LYS A 333 -0.12 -3.49 1.69
C LYS A 333 1.15 -2.71 1.32
N CYS A 334 2.32 -3.21 1.69
CA CYS A 334 3.58 -2.56 1.37
C CYS A 334 4.16 -2.96 0.00
N LYS A 335 3.57 -3.95 -0.67
CA LYS A 335 4.02 -4.38 -2.00
C LYS A 335 3.97 -3.21 -3.00
N GLY A 336 5.04 -3.03 -3.76
CA GLY A 336 5.24 -1.90 -4.67
C GLY A 336 5.66 -0.58 -4.01
N LEU A 337 5.69 -0.50 -2.67
CA LEU A 337 6.18 0.67 -1.94
C LEU A 337 7.65 0.53 -1.57
N GLU A 338 8.27 1.63 -1.15
CA GLU A 338 9.68 1.68 -0.76
C GLU A 338 9.90 2.77 0.31
N TYR A 339 10.73 2.48 1.30
CA TYR A 339 10.98 3.36 2.44
C TYR A 339 12.47 3.44 2.77
N LYS A 340 12.94 4.56 3.32
CA LYS A 340 14.33 4.65 3.80
C LYS A 340 14.57 3.66 4.94
N VAL A 341 13.61 3.57 5.85
CA VAL A 341 13.67 2.70 7.02
C VAL A 341 12.45 1.79 7.03
N VAL A 342 12.70 0.48 7.20
CA VAL A 342 11.65 -0.52 7.44
C VAL A 342 11.88 -1.15 8.79
N VAL A 343 10.85 -1.12 9.63
CA VAL A 343 10.75 -1.88 10.87
C VAL A 343 9.84 -3.08 10.60
N PHE A 344 10.35 -4.30 10.67
CA PHE A 344 9.51 -5.50 10.66
C PHE A 344 9.22 -5.90 12.11
N LEU A 345 8.03 -5.51 12.57
CA LEU A 345 7.58 -5.62 13.95
C LEU A 345 7.02 -7.02 14.25
N GLY A 346 7.47 -7.62 15.36
CA GLY A 346 6.85 -8.79 15.96
C GLY A 346 6.94 -10.05 15.10
N ILE A 347 8.17 -10.44 14.72
CA ILE A 347 8.39 -11.73 14.05
C ILE A 347 8.30 -12.86 15.09
N GLU A 348 7.09 -13.35 15.31
CA GLU A 348 6.72 -14.35 16.32
C GLU A 348 5.80 -15.38 15.68
N ASP A 349 5.83 -16.66 16.08
CA ASP A 349 5.01 -17.71 15.46
C ASP A 349 3.53 -17.34 15.38
N GLN A 350 3.04 -16.61 16.39
CA GLN A 350 1.64 -16.21 16.48
C GLN A 350 1.26 -15.04 15.56
N ALA A 351 2.24 -14.25 15.09
CA ALA A 351 2.02 -13.26 14.04
C ALA A 351 1.70 -13.95 12.70
N PHE A 352 1.97 -15.25 12.60
CA PHE A 352 1.83 -16.03 11.39
C PHE A 352 0.91 -17.25 11.58
N TRP A 353 -0.41 -17.02 11.65
CA TRP A 353 -1.43 -18.04 11.97
C TRP A 353 -1.32 -19.38 11.23
N LYS A 354 -0.90 -19.36 9.96
CA LYS A 354 -0.74 -20.55 9.10
C LYS A 354 0.68 -20.70 8.55
N TYR A 355 1.67 -20.02 9.14
CA TYR A 355 3.02 -20.11 8.60
C TYR A 355 3.54 -21.52 8.67
N SER A 356 4.01 -21.96 7.51
CA SER A 356 4.80 -23.16 7.36
C SER A 356 6.14 -22.73 6.79
N PRO A 357 7.27 -23.11 7.41
CA PRO A 357 8.59 -22.86 6.84
C PRO A 357 8.79 -23.60 5.51
N GLU A 358 7.89 -24.52 5.14
CA GLU A 358 7.89 -25.15 3.81
C GLU A 358 7.09 -24.36 2.76
N ASN A 359 6.27 -23.40 3.20
CA ASN A 359 5.42 -22.61 2.30
C ASN A 359 6.22 -21.49 1.64
N PHE A 360 6.38 -21.60 0.32
CA PHE A 360 7.07 -20.63 -0.54
C PHE A 360 6.54 -19.18 -0.39
N GLU A 361 5.22 -19.01 -0.30
CA GLU A 361 4.57 -17.70 -0.20
C GLU A 361 4.94 -16.97 1.09
N ASP A 362 4.98 -17.71 2.20
CA ASP A 362 5.30 -17.14 3.50
C ASP A 362 6.76 -16.67 3.56
N LYS A 363 7.68 -17.37 2.89
CA LYS A 363 9.07 -16.93 2.73
C LYS A 363 9.17 -15.69 1.83
N CYS A 364 8.43 -15.68 0.72
CA CYS A 364 8.34 -14.52 -0.16
C CYS A 364 7.82 -13.29 0.58
N ALA A 365 6.85 -13.44 1.49
CA ALA A 365 6.31 -12.34 2.27
C ALA A 365 7.40 -11.64 3.12
N ILE A 366 8.28 -12.41 3.76
CA ILE A 366 9.39 -11.86 4.54
C ILE A 366 10.37 -11.13 3.61
N TYR A 367 10.74 -11.74 2.49
CA TYR A 367 11.61 -11.10 1.49
C TYR A 367 11.00 -9.81 0.93
N VAL A 368 9.70 -9.78 0.65
CA VAL A 368 8.99 -8.57 0.23
C VAL A 368 9.11 -7.49 1.29
N ALA A 369 8.85 -7.81 2.56
CA ALA A 369 8.93 -6.85 3.66
C ALA A 369 10.32 -6.20 3.76
N LEU A 370 11.37 -7.03 3.77
CA LEU A 370 12.76 -6.56 3.87
C LEU A 370 13.20 -5.79 2.62
N SER A 371 12.78 -6.22 1.43
CA SER A 371 13.13 -5.58 0.16
C SER A 371 12.44 -4.23 -0.08
N ARG A 372 11.57 -3.78 0.83
CA ARG A 372 11.01 -2.41 0.79
C ARG A 372 12.00 -1.38 1.33
N ALA A 373 13.03 -1.80 2.07
CA ALA A 373 14.00 -0.90 2.68
C ALA A 373 15.06 -0.41 1.68
N LYS A 374 15.32 0.90 1.71
CA LYS A 374 16.41 1.53 0.94
C LYS A 374 17.71 1.61 1.75
N ASN A 375 17.62 1.96 3.03
CA ASN A 375 18.79 2.29 3.85
C ASN A 375 18.90 1.43 5.11
N LYS A 376 17.81 1.21 5.85
CA LYS A 376 17.84 0.56 7.16
C LYS A 376 16.73 -0.47 7.37
N ILE A 377 17.07 -1.59 7.98
CA ILE A 377 16.17 -2.67 8.40
C ILE A 377 16.29 -2.86 9.92
N ILE A 378 15.15 -2.83 10.60
CA ILE A 378 15.04 -3.17 12.02
C ILE A 378 14.03 -4.31 12.14
N ILE A 379 14.46 -5.47 12.59
CA ILE A 379 13.58 -6.60 12.89
C ILE A 379 13.43 -6.67 14.41
N THR A 380 12.22 -6.86 14.90
CA THR A 380 11.97 -6.96 16.33
C THR A 380 11.12 -8.15 16.70
N THR A 381 11.27 -8.56 17.96
CA THR A 381 10.39 -9.52 18.58
C THR A 381 10.28 -9.35 20.08
N ALA A 382 9.14 -9.75 20.64
CA ALA A 382 8.87 -9.73 22.07
C ALA A 382 8.61 -11.14 22.60
N LYS A 383 9.30 -11.55 23.66
CA LYS A 383 9.10 -12.87 24.32
C LYS A 383 7.69 -13.04 24.89
N ASN A 384 6.99 -11.94 25.17
CA ASN A 384 5.61 -11.93 25.63
C ASN A 384 4.85 -10.81 24.90
N ARG A 385 3.77 -11.17 24.22
CA ARG A 385 2.87 -10.22 23.56
C ARG A 385 1.43 -10.54 23.92
N GLU A 386 0.65 -9.50 24.16
CA GLU A 386 -0.77 -9.65 24.39
C GLU A 386 -1.46 -10.15 23.13
N PHE A 387 -2.08 -11.32 23.25
CA PHE A 387 -2.87 -11.87 22.16
C PHE A 387 -4.23 -11.19 22.14
N ARG A 388 -4.46 -10.33 21.14
CA ARG A 388 -5.70 -9.55 20.98
C ARG A 388 -6.69 -10.22 20.02
N LEU A 389 -6.81 -11.55 20.05
CA LEU A 389 -7.78 -12.27 19.22
C LEU A 389 -9.16 -12.30 19.88
N ASN A 390 -10.19 -11.89 19.14
CA ASN A 390 -11.60 -11.97 19.55
C ASN A 390 -11.93 -11.24 20.87
N GLY A 391 -11.23 -10.14 21.18
CA GLY A 391 -11.47 -9.33 22.39
C GLY A 391 -11.13 -10.03 23.71
N ARG A 392 -10.44 -11.18 23.66
CA ARG A 392 -9.84 -11.82 24.83
C ARG A 392 -8.38 -11.41 24.90
N TYR A 393 -7.95 -10.96 26.08
CA TYR A 393 -6.58 -10.59 26.37
C TYR A 393 -5.87 -11.79 27.02
N ASP A 394 -4.77 -12.22 26.44
CA ASP A 394 -3.92 -13.25 27.05
C ASP A 394 -2.45 -12.93 26.74
N ASN A 395 -1.67 -12.62 27.78
CA ASN A 395 -0.23 -12.42 27.70
C ASN A 395 0.46 -13.79 27.64
N ARG A 396 0.39 -14.43 26.48
CA ARG A 396 1.10 -15.69 26.25
C ARG A 396 2.56 -15.43 25.92
N THR A 397 3.40 -16.38 26.30
CA THR A 397 4.77 -16.45 25.80
C THR A 397 4.73 -16.55 24.29
N SER A 398 5.43 -15.66 23.60
CA SER A 398 5.62 -15.74 22.15
C SER A 398 6.53 -16.91 21.82
N GLU A 399 6.18 -17.65 20.77
CA GLU A 399 6.93 -18.81 20.31
C GLU A 399 7.75 -18.42 19.09
N TYR A 400 8.85 -19.13 18.88
CA TYR A 400 9.84 -18.83 17.85
C TYR A 400 10.20 -20.05 17.03
N VAL A 401 9.49 -21.15 17.18
CA VAL A 401 9.90 -22.44 16.62
C VAL A 401 9.81 -22.42 15.11
N LYS A 402 8.72 -21.87 14.56
CA LYS A 402 8.51 -21.82 13.11
C LYS A 402 9.31 -20.71 12.46
N VAL A 403 9.40 -19.56 13.12
CA VAL A 403 10.19 -18.41 12.62
C VAL A 403 11.67 -18.50 12.97
N LYS A 404 12.14 -19.56 13.64
CA LYS A 404 13.53 -19.70 14.14
C LYS A 404 14.56 -19.54 13.02
N GLU A 405 14.25 -20.07 11.85
CA GLU A 405 15.14 -20.02 10.69
C GLU A 405 15.41 -18.57 10.23
N ILE A 406 14.47 -17.64 10.46
CA ILE A 406 14.63 -16.21 10.15
C ILE A 406 15.67 -15.55 11.07
N TYR A 407 15.83 -16.07 12.30
CA TYR A 407 16.76 -15.54 13.30
C TYR A 407 18.15 -16.17 13.26
N ASN A 408 18.23 -17.44 12.87
CA ASN A 408 19.50 -18.18 12.81
C ASN A 408 20.33 -17.80 11.59
N PHE A 409 19.75 -17.05 10.68
CA PHE A 409 20.27 -16.73 9.37
C PHE A 409 20.59 -15.24 9.29
#